data_AF-A0A5B8VI89-F1
#
_entry.id   AF-A0A5B8VI89-F1
#
_cell.length_a   1.000
_cell.length_b   1.000
_cell.length_c   1.000
_cell.angle_alpha   90.00
_cell.angle_beta   90.00
_cell.angle_gamma   90.00
#
_symmetry.space_group_name_H-M   'P 1'
#
loop_
_entity.id
_entity.type
_entity.pdbx_description
1 polymer ?
#
loop_
_entity_poly.entity_id
_entity_poly.type
_entity_poly.pdbx_seq_one_letter_code
_entity_poly.pdbx_strand_id
1 'polypeptide(L)'
;MSMYNSKAKKNGYVNLMSGKGFHRIFGWRNPAPWLIDFANEVIDSKVVLQNGRYESGDTFIFNPRSIKRLDYDILCKADPKTLILMERANYKDKKFEQRATKRISTVVGNCNLFGEHPDYSNFININIVNFTLQKKSPAYIHYFDLYYEKGIKNDVLKIIIELPKFNKGLEALETEQDKWLYLFKNLHNLNKRPSQFDSDVFKRLFEDPLLQW
;
A
#
# COMPACT_ATOMS: atom_id res chain seq x y z
N MET A 1 -16.41 -1.10 -19.41
CA MET A 1 -17.38 -1.87 -18.60
C MET A 1 -16.67 -2.31 -17.33
N SER A 2 -16.93 -1.65 -16.20
CA SER A 2 -16.18 -1.85 -14.95
C SER A 2 -16.56 -3.18 -14.29
N MET A 3 -15.62 -4.14 -14.26
CA MET A 3 -15.75 -5.42 -13.55
C MET A 3 -15.74 -5.29 -12.02
N TYR A 4 -15.70 -4.08 -11.45
CA TYR A 4 -15.51 -3.87 -10.02
C TYR A 4 -16.77 -3.48 -9.25
N ASN A 5 -17.94 -3.77 -9.81
CA ASN A 5 -19.23 -3.78 -9.10
C ASN A 5 -19.62 -5.22 -8.72
N SER A 6 -18.72 -5.99 -8.12
CA SER A 6 -19.15 -7.19 -7.39
C SER A 6 -19.93 -6.71 -6.16
N LYS A 7 -21.25 -6.97 -6.12
CA LYS A 7 -22.05 -6.80 -4.91
C LYS A 7 -21.33 -7.57 -3.79
N ALA A 8 -21.01 -6.89 -2.69
CA ALA A 8 -20.42 -7.53 -1.52
C ALA A 8 -21.26 -8.76 -1.14
N LYS A 9 -20.65 -9.96 -1.13
CA LYS A 9 -21.31 -11.14 -0.58
C LYS A 9 -21.60 -10.86 0.89
N LYS A 10 -22.82 -11.11 1.34
CA LYS A 10 -23.34 -10.76 2.67
C LYS A 10 -22.62 -11.47 3.84
N ASN A 11 -21.60 -12.30 3.60
CA ASN A 11 -20.72 -12.99 4.55
C ASN A 11 -19.35 -13.32 3.90
N GLY A 12 -18.90 -12.51 2.93
CA GLY A 12 -17.65 -12.75 2.19
C GLY A 12 -16.48 -11.94 2.75
N TYR A 13 -15.26 -12.30 2.36
CA TYR A 13 -14.10 -11.47 2.67
C TYR A 13 -14.16 -10.10 1.97
N VAL A 14 -13.50 -9.12 2.58
CA VAL A 14 -13.41 -7.76 2.05
C VAL A 14 -12.66 -7.72 0.72
N ASN A 15 -12.97 -6.72 -0.10
CA ASN A 15 -12.19 -6.40 -1.29
C ASN A 15 -11.13 -5.35 -0.93
N LEU A 16 -9.84 -5.71 -0.96
CA LEU A 16 -8.74 -4.79 -0.64
C LEU A 16 -8.58 -3.66 -1.66
N MET A 17 -9.08 -3.82 -2.88
CA MET A 17 -9.16 -2.73 -3.87
C MET A 17 -10.42 -1.88 -3.73
N SER A 18 -11.32 -2.21 -2.80
CA SER A 18 -12.42 -1.33 -2.37
C SER A 18 -11.94 -0.38 -1.27
N GLY A 19 -12.50 0.83 -1.23
CA GLY A 19 -12.10 1.82 -0.23
C GLY A 19 -12.34 1.40 1.21
N LYS A 20 -13.53 0.87 1.48
CA LYS A 20 -13.89 0.35 2.79
C LYS A 20 -13.05 -0.85 3.19
N GLY A 21 -12.84 -1.81 2.28
CA GLY A 21 -12.06 -3.01 2.57
C GLY A 21 -10.58 -2.70 2.82
N PHE A 22 -9.99 -1.81 2.01
CA PHE A 22 -8.62 -1.33 2.19
C PHE A 22 -8.42 -0.70 3.57
N HIS A 23 -9.27 0.26 3.94
CA HIS A 23 -9.20 0.90 5.25
C HIS A 23 -9.44 -0.09 6.38
N ARG A 24 -10.42 -1.00 6.24
CA ARG A 24 -10.76 -1.97 7.28
C ARG A 24 -9.56 -2.84 7.68
N ILE A 25 -8.71 -3.22 6.72
CA ILE A 25 -7.52 -4.02 6.98
C ILE A 25 -6.32 -3.16 7.38
N PHE A 26 -6.04 -2.09 6.65
CA PHE A 26 -4.77 -1.38 6.79
C PHE A 26 -4.87 -0.07 7.60
N GLY A 27 -6.06 0.43 7.89
CA GLY A 27 -6.29 1.83 8.31
C GLY A 27 -6.83 2.04 9.73
N TRP A 28 -7.05 0.99 10.54
CA TRP A 28 -7.61 1.16 11.89
C TRP A 28 -6.80 0.49 13.00
N ARG A 29 -5.92 -0.46 12.67
CA ARG A 29 -5.20 -1.24 13.67
C ARG A 29 -3.87 -0.59 14.02
N ASN A 30 -3.62 -0.48 15.32
CA ASN A 30 -2.33 -0.09 15.92
C ASN A 30 -1.90 -1.18 16.90
N PRO A 31 -0.72 -1.82 16.72
CA PRO A 31 0.21 -1.65 15.59
C PRO A 31 -0.43 -2.01 14.24
N ALA A 32 0.21 -1.66 13.12
CA ALA A 32 -0.27 -1.90 11.76
C ALA A 32 0.40 -3.12 11.10
N PRO A 33 0.21 -4.36 11.62
CA PRO A 33 1.01 -5.51 11.24
C PRO A 33 0.87 -5.87 9.76
N TRP A 34 -0.36 -5.76 9.21
CA TRP A 34 -0.64 -6.11 7.81
C TRP A 34 0.05 -5.15 6.84
N LEU A 35 0.09 -3.86 7.18
CA LEU A 35 0.75 -2.85 6.35
C LEU A 35 2.26 -3.07 6.37
N ILE A 36 2.84 -3.28 7.56
CA ILE A 36 4.29 -3.48 7.72
C ILE A 36 4.76 -4.74 7.01
N ASP A 37 4.02 -5.84 7.18
CA ASP A 37 4.34 -7.11 6.52
C ASP A 37 4.29 -6.96 5.00
N PHE A 38 3.19 -6.43 4.46
CA PHE A 38 3.08 -6.15 3.03
C PHE A 38 4.16 -5.19 2.51
N ALA A 39 4.47 -4.13 3.27
CA ALA A 39 5.49 -3.17 2.90
C ALA A 39 6.87 -3.83 2.80
N ASN A 40 7.25 -4.64 3.80
CA ASN A 40 8.51 -5.39 3.77
C ASN A 40 8.62 -6.34 2.55
N GLU A 41 7.50 -6.90 2.09
CA GLU A 41 7.48 -7.78 0.91
C GLU A 41 7.60 -7.05 -0.43
N VAL A 42 7.31 -5.75 -0.48
CA VAL A 42 7.38 -4.97 -1.74
C VAL A 42 8.49 -3.95 -1.75
N ILE A 43 9.09 -3.63 -0.60
CA ILE A 43 10.24 -2.76 -0.51
C ILE A 43 11.49 -3.61 -0.77
N ASP A 44 12.11 -3.43 -1.93
CA ASP A 44 13.40 -4.07 -2.30
C ASP A 44 14.59 -3.42 -1.57
N SER A 45 14.47 -3.17 -0.26
CA SER A 45 15.44 -2.36 0.49
C SER A 45 16.15 -3.12 1.61
N LYS A 46 17.26 -2.52 2.05
CA LYS A 46 18.04 -2.89 3.24
C LYS A 46 17.32 -2.58 4.57
N VAL A 47 16.18 -1.90 4.53
CA VAL A 47 15.41 -1.49 5.71
C VAL A 47 14.32 -2.52 5.98
N VAL A 48 14.50 -3.29 7.05
CA VAL A 48 13.47 -4.18 7.58
C VAL A 48 12.63 -3.41 8.58
N LEU A 49 11.37 -3.15 8.22
CA LEU A 49 10.44 -2.44 9.08
C LEU A 49 9.98 -3.36 10.20
N GLN A 50 10.01 -2.85 11.44
CA GLN A 50 9.69 -3.65 12.63
C GLN A 50 8.23 -3.47 13.08
N ASN A 51 7.80 -2.22 13.20
CA ASN A 51 6.48 -1.85 13.68
C ASN A 51 5.94 -0.67 12.89
N GLY A 52 4.63 -0.50 12.93
CA GLY A 52 3.94 0.58 12.24
C GLY A 52 2.76 1.08 13.03
N ARG A 53 2.47 2.38 12.93
CA ARG A 53 1.26 2.99 13.47
C ARG A 53 0.61 3.85 12.40
N TYR A 54 -0.70 3.72 12.27
CA TYR A 54 -1.50 4.60 11.42
C TYR A 54 -1.41 6.04 11.95
N GLU A 55 -1.33 6.98 11.03
CA GLU A 55 -1.46 8.41 11.29
C GLU A 55 -2.71 8.95 10.60
N SER A 56 -3.42 9.84 11.29
CA SER A 56 -4.48 10.59 10.63
C SER A 56 -3.85 11.48 9.56
N GLY A 57 -4.46 11.49 8.37
CA GLY A 57 -4.01 12.35 7.26
C GLY A 57 -4.06 13.85 7.59
N ASP A 58 -4.77 14.23 8.65
CA ASP A 58 -4.89 15.61 9.12
C ASP A 58 -3.57 16.17 9.67
N THR A 59 -2.69 15.32 10.20
CA THR A 59 -1.42 15.74 10.83
C THR A 59 -0.44 16.37 9.84
N PHE A 60 -0.58 16.11 8.54
CA PHE A 60 0.42 16.48 7.52
C PHE A 60 -0.14 17.31 6.36
N ILE A 61 -1.35 17.87 6.45
CA ILE A 61 -1.96 18.64 5.35
C ILE A 61 -2.47 19.99 5.84
N PHE A 62 -1.66 21.03 5.67
CA PHE A 62 -2.14 22.42 5.70
C PHE A 62 -3.04 22.67 4.48
N ASN A 63 -4.35 22.46 4.67
CA ASN A 63 -5.50 23.06 3.96
C ASN A 63 -6.59 22.00 3.64
N PRO A 64 -7.56 21.80 4.55
CA PRO A 64 -8.60 20.77 4.41
C PRO A 64 -9.62 21.01 3.28
N ARG A 65 -9.56 22.16 2.59
CA ARG A 65 -10.62 22.58 1.65
C ARG A 65 -10.35 22.29 0.16
N SER A 66 -9.13 21.97 -0.26
CA SER A 66 -8.80 21.78 -1.69
C SER A 66 -8.63 20.32 -2.13
N ILE A 67 -8.72 19.38 -1.20
CA ILE A 67 -8.70 17.95 -1.46
C ILE A 67 -9.83 17.36 -0.63
N LYS A 68 -11.06 17.35 -1.18
CA LYS A 68 -12.19 16.62 -0.58
C LYS A 68 -11.69 15.22 -0.19
N ARG A 69 -11.49 15.00 1.11
CA ARG A 69 -11.29 13.71 1.77
C ARG A 69 -10.37 12.75 1.00
N LEU A 70 -9.11 12.63 1.42
CA LEU A 70 -8.24 11.52 1.06
C LEU A 70 -8.73 10.22 1.73
N ASP A 71 -9.98 9.81 1.45
CA ASP A 71 -10.72 8.73 2.12
C ASP A 71 -10.07 7.34 1.94
N TYR A 72 -8.94 7.21 1.23
CA TYR A 72 -8.37 5.92 0.79
C TYR A 72 -6.84 5.80 0.87
N ASP A 73 -6.14 6.83 1.34
CA ASP A 73 -4.68 6.84 1.42
C ASP A 73 -4.28 6.60 2.88
N ILE A 74 -3.37 5.66 3.13
CA ILE A 74 -2.96 5.26 4.48
C ILE A 74 -1.56 5.78 4.72
N LEU A 75 -1.44 6.65 5.73
CA LEU A 75 -0.16 7.13 6.20
C LEU A 75 0.23 6.34 7.44
N CYS A 76 1.45 5.81 7.45
CA CYS A 76 1.96 5.00 8.54
C CYS A 76 3.36 5.45 8.94
N LYS A 77 3.57 5.70 10.23
CA LYS A 77 4.89 5.85 10.83
C LYS A 77 5.41 4.45 11.14
N ALA A 78 6.52 4.08 10.53
CA ALA A 78 7.14 2.79 10.67
C ALA A 78 8.56 2.90 11.23
N ASP A 79 8.92 1.94 12.08
CA ASP A 79 10.25 1.86 12.66
C ASP A 79 11.18 1.06 11.75
N PRO A 80 12.42 1.54 11.50
CA PRO A 80 13.02 2.77 12.03
C PRO A 80 12.75 3.99 11.14
N LYS A 81 12.34 5.13 11.75
CA LYS A 81 12.28 6.48 11.14
C LYS A 81 11.79 6.51 9.68
N THR A 82 10.79 5.70 9.36
CA THR A 82 10.25 5.57 8.00
C THR A 82 8.81 6.03 7.97
N LEU A 83 8.46 6.86 7.01
CA LEU A 83 7.08 7.25 6.75
C LEU A 83 6.60 6.56 5.48
N ILE A 84 5.49 5.84 5.57
CA ILE A 84 4.90 5.08 4.46
C ILE A 84 3.58 5.73 4.07
N LEU A 85 3.47 6.16 2.83
CA LEU A 85 2.21 6.56 2.21
C LEU A 85 1.76 5.46 1.25
N MET A 86 0.76 4.68 1.64
CA MET A 86 0.19 3.60 0.83
C MET A 86 -1.15 4.02 0.24
N GLU A 87 -1.29 3.88 -1.08
CA GLU A 87 -2.43 4.36 -1.85
C GLU A 87 -2.94 3.28 -2.80
N ARG A 88 -4.24 3.31 -3.11
CA ARG A 88 -4.85 2.45 -4.14
C ARG A 88 -5.59 3.23 -5.21
N ALA A 89 -5.55 2.77 -6.45
CA ALA A 89 -6.30 3.37 -7.55
C ALA A 89 -6.90 2.34 -8.51
N ASN A 90 -8.23 2.37 -8.68
CA ASN A 90 -8.93 1.46 -9.59
C ASN A 90 -8.98 1.94 -11.04
N TYR A 91 -8.80 3.24 -11.28
CA TYR A 91 -8.94 3.83 -12.60
C TYR A 91 -7.78 4.78 -12.87
N LYS A 92 -7.22 4.70 -14.08
CA LYS A 92 -6.22 5.65 -14.55
C LYS A 92 -6.93 6.92 -15.01
N ASP A 93 -6.91 7.95 -14.20
CA ASP A 93 -7.19 9.29 -14.72
C ASP A 93 -5.93 9.89 -15.37
N LYS A 94 -6.12 10.90 -16.22
CA LYS A 94 -5.04 11.56 -16.98
C LYS A 94 -3.98 12.24 -16.11
N LYS A 95 -4.30 12.55 -14.85
CA LYS A 95 -3.43 13.28 -13.92
C LYS A 95 -2.90 12.40 -12.79
N PHE A 96 -3.04 11.07 -12.87
CA PHE A 96 -2.67 10.15 -11.80
C PHE A 96 -1.21 10.36 -11.36
N GLU A 97 -0.28 10.32 -12.31
CA GLU A 97 1.16 10.47 -12.03
C GLU A 97 1.50 11.85 -11.45
N GLN A 98 0.84 12.91 -11.93
CA GLN A 98 1.00 14.28 -11.44
C GLN A 98 0.48 14.41 -10.00
N ARG A 99 -0.66 13.78 -9.67
CA ARG A 99 -1.19 13.79 -8.30
C ARG A 99 -0.34 12.96 -7.35
N ALA A 100 0.12 11.77 -7.77
CA ALA A 100 1.03 10.96 -6.98
C ALA A 100 2.30 11.77 -6.65
N THR A 101 2.91 12.42 -7.65
CA THR A 101 4.09 13.27 -7.45
C THR A 101 3.81 14.44 -6.51
N LYS A 102 2.70 15.16 -6.72
CA LYS A 102 2.30 16.27 -5.84
C LYS A 102 2.13 15.82 -4.39
N ARG A 103 1.50 14.66 -4.17
CA ARG A 103 1.28 14.10 -2.83
C ARG A 103 2.60 13.78 -2.14
N ILE A 104 3.52 13.09 -2.83
CA ILE A 104 4.86 12.82 -2.33
C ILE A 104 5.54 14.12 -1.89
N SER A 105 5.59 15.13 -2.76
CA SER A 105 6.21 16.42 -2.45
C SER A 105 5.56 17.11 -1.25
N THR A 106 4.22 17.07 -1.14
CA THR A 106 3.50 17.65 0.01
C THR A 106 3.87 16.94 1.31
N VAL A 107 3.86 15.61 1.35
CA VAL A 107 4.15 14.86 2.57
C VAL A 107 5.62 15.02 2.96
N VAL A 108 6.55 14.86 2.02
CA VAL A 108 7.99 15.02 2.25
C VAL A 108 8.31 16.41 2.80
N GLY A 109 7.72 17.46 2.21
CA GLY A 109 7.88 18.84 2.69
C GLY A 109 7.31 19.05 4.09
N ASN A 110 6.10 18.56 4.37
CA ASN A 110 5.45 18.76 5.66
C ASN A 110 6.06 17.92 6.79
N CYS A 111 6.73 16.82 6.47
CA CYS A 111 7.46 16.01 7.44
C CYS A 111 8.89 16.50 7.69
N ASN A 112 9.29 17.61 7.04
CA ASN A 112 10.63 18.17 7.13
C ASN A 112 11.73 17.12 6.89
N LEU A 113 11.52 16.20 5.93
CA LEU A 113 12.40 15.05 5.73
C LEU A 113 13.86 15.47 5.46
N PHE A 114 14.04 16.63 4.82
CA PHE A 114 15.35 17.19 4.47
C PHE A 114 15.78 18.36 5.38
N GLY A 115 15.12 18.55 6.53
CA GLY A 115 15.53 19.56 7.51
C GLY A 115 16.75 19.16 8.34
N GLU A 116 17.24 20.08 9.16
CA GLU A 116 18.42 19.85 10.03
C GLU A 116 18.18 18.75 11.08
N HIS A 117 16.94 18.61 11.54
CA HIS A 117 16.52 17.62 12.53
C HIS A 117 15.26 16.90 12.06
N PRO A 118 15.38 15.97 11.09
CA PRO A 118 14.20 15.34 10.51
C PRO A 118 13.71 14.21 11.43
N ASP A 119 12.39 14.17 11.65
CA ASP A 119 11.74 13.12 12.43
C ASP A 119 11.85 11.75 11.73
N TYR A 120 11.81 11.77 10.40
CA TYR A 120 11.95 10.62 9.51
C TYR A 120 13.21 10.74 8.68
N SER A 121 13.85 9.62 8.38
CA SER A 121 14.93 9.56 7.40
C SER A 121 14.45 8.92 6.11
N ASN A 122 13.41 8.09 6.12
CA ASN A 122 12.94 7.43 4.90
C ASN A 122 11.50 7.82 4.60
N PHE A 123 11.19 8.01 3.33
CA PHE A 123 9.83 8.14 2.84
C PHE A 123 9.58 7.12 1.73
N ILE A 124 8.53 6.31 1.90
CA ILE A 124 8.16 5.25 0.97
C ILE A 124 6.72 5.46 0.53
N ASN A 125 6.51 5.66 -0.77
CA ASN A 125 5.18 5.76 -1.35
C ASN A 125 4.84 4.51 -2.16
N ILE A 126 3.85 3.74 -1.69
CA ILE A 126 3.41 2.49 -2.33
C ILE A 126 2.07 2.75 -3.03
N ASN A 127 2.06 2.69 -4.36
CA ASN A 127 0.86 2.86 -5.18
C ASN A 127 0.41 1.53 -5.76
N ILE A 128 -0.72 1.02 -5.28
CA ILE A 128 -1.33 -0.21 -5.80
C ILE A 128 -2.38 0.17 -6.85
N VAL A 129 -2.11 -0.10 -8.11
CA VAL A 129 -2.95 0.33 -9.23
C VAL A 129 -3.59 -0.85 -9.95
N ASN A 130 -4.85 -0.67 -10.34
CA ASN A 130 -5.64 -1.66 -11.06
C ASN A 130 -5.72 -1.35 -12.57
N PHE A 131 -4.65 -0.79 -13.11
CA PHE A 131 -4.51 -0.42 -14.51
C PHE A 131 -3.04 -0.48 -14.88
N THR A 132 -2.77 -0.58 -16.19
CA THR A 132 -1.40 -0.64 -16.69
C THR A 132 -0.85 0.75 -16.99
N LEU A 133 0.31 1.09 -16.45
CA LEU A 133 1.05 2.31 -16.74
C LEU A 133 2.18 2.01 -17.74
N GLN A 134 3.06 1.07 -17.39
CA GLN A 134 4.21 0.68 -18.18
C GLN A 134 3.86 -0.40 -19.20
N LYS A 135 3.20 -0.03 -20.29
CA LYS A 135 2.71 -0.99 -21.32
C LYS A 135 3.81 -1.86 -21.95
N LYS A 136 5.04 -1.36 -22.01
CA LYS A 136 6.19 -2.04 -22.64
C LYS A 136 6.98 -2.94 -21.68
N SER A 137 6.72 -2.85 -20.38
CA SER A 137 7.42 -3.65 -19.37
C SER A 137 6.54 -4.77 -18.87
N PRO A 138 7.00 -6.03 -18.87
CA PRO A 138 6.25 -7.15 -18.30
C PRO A 138 6.24 -7.13 -16.76
N ALA A 139 7.12 -6.37 -16.12
CA ALA A 139 7.16 -6.27 -14.67
C ALA A 139 5.86 -5.67 -14.11
N TYR A 140 5.40 -6.20 -12.98
CA TYR A 140 4.22 -5.73 -12.25
C TYR A 140 4.57 -4.85 -11.04
N ILE A 141 5.85 -4.75 -10.65
CA ILE A 141 6.34 -3.78 -9.67
C ILE A 141 7.39 -2.89 -10.33
N HIS A 142 7.30 -1.59 -10.07
CA HIS A 142 8.22 -0.59 -10.58
C HIS A 142 8.71 0.29 -9.45
N TYR A 143 10.03 0.44 -9.34
CA TYR A 143 10.71 1.24 -8.33
C TYR A 143 11.23 2.54 -8.96
N PHE A 144 11.07 3.63 -8.25
CA PHE A 144 11.54 4.96 -8.64
C PHE A 144 12.20 5.61 -7.43
N ASP A 145 13.52 5.69 -7.44
CA ASP A 145 14.27 6.49 -6.48
C ASP A 145 14.13 7.96 -6.88
N LEU A 146 13.31 8.70 -6.12
CA LEU A 146 13.02 10.10 -6.42
C LEU A 146 14.09 11.02 -5.85
N TYR A 147 14.77 10.56 -4.80
CA TYR A 147 15.95 11.19 -4.25
C TYR A 147 16.78 10.11 -3.57
N TYR A 148 18.04 10.02 -3.99
CA TYR A 148 19.07 9.17 -3.41
C TYR A 148 20.38 9.94 -3.47
N GLU A 149 20.97 10.20 -2.31
CA GLU A 149 22.29 10.84 -2.23
C GLU A 149 23.24 9.93 -1.43
N LYS A 150 24.31 9.48 -2.11
CA LYS A 150 25.26 8.52 -1.55
C LYS A 150 25.94 9.11 -0.31
N GLY A 151 25.55 8.66 0.87
CA GLY A 151 26.07 9.11 2.16
C GLY A 151 25.10 9.97 2.98
N ILE A 152 23.98 10.42 2.40
CA ILE A 152 22.88 11.06 3.14
C ILE A 152 21.80 10.02 3.38
N LYS A 153 21.34 9.92 4.64
CA LYS A 153 20.41 8.89 5.12
C LYS A 153 18.97 9.05 4.64
N ASN A 154 18.71 9.93 3.68
CA ASN A 154 17.36 10.33 3.32
C ASN A 154 16.94 9.77 1.97
N ASP A 155 16.16 8.68 2.00
CA ASP A 155 15.69 8.01 0.79
C ASP A 155 14.20 8.30 0.55
N VAL A 156 13.87 8.77 -0.66
CA VAL A 156 12.49 8.92 -1.13
C VAL A 156 12.24 7.88 -2.21
N LEU A 157 11.61 6.77 -1.81
CA LEU A 157 11.27 5.67 -2.69
C LEU A 157 9.81 5.75 -3.11
N LYS A 158 9.55 5.63 -4.42
CA LYS A 158 8.21 5.44 -4.97
C LYS A 158 8.11 4.06 -5.61
N ILE A 159 7.10 3.30 -5.20
CA ILE A 159 6.78 1.97 -5.70
C ILE A 159 5.42 2.03 -6.39
N ILE A 160 5.34 1.49 -7.60
CA ILE A 160 4.09 1.30 -8.33
C ILE A 160 3.89 -0.18 -8.60
N ILE A 161 2.76 -0.70 -8.13
CA ILE A 161 2.36 -2.10 -8.30
C ILE A 161 1.16 -2.15 -9.25
N GLU A 162 1.39 -2.67 -10.46
CA GLU A 162 0.38 -2.83 -11.50
C GLU A 162 -0.32 -4.20 -11.39
N LEU A 163 -1.34 -4.29 -10.53
CA LEU A 163 -2.07 -5.53 -10.26
C LEU A 163 -2.59 -6.29 -11.50
N PRO A 164 -3.02 -5.65 -12.61
CA PRO A 164 -3.48 -6.38 -13.80
C PRO A 164 -2.39 -7.25 -14.43
N LYS A 165 -1.10 -6.93 -14.21
CA LYS A 165 0.02 -7.72 -14.70
C LYS A 165 0.33 -8.93 -13.82
N PHE A 166 -0.10 -8.93 -12.56
CA PHE A 166 0.01 -10.08 -11.67
C PHE A 166 -1.06 -11.13 -12.00
N ASN A 167 -0.66 -12.27 -12.56
CA ASN A 167 -1.57 -13.30 -13.07
C ASN A 167 -1.35 -14.70 -12.48
N LYS A 168 -0.53 -14.80 -11.42
CA LYS A 168 -0.33 -16.08 -10.71
C LYS A 168 -1.64 -16.54 -10.06
N GLY A 169 -1.95 -17.82 -10.24
CA GLY A 169 -3.00 -18.51 -9.49
C GLY A 169 -2.49 -19.02 -8.15
N LEU A 170 -3.37 -19.61 -7.32
CA LEU A 170 -3.01 -20.12 -5.98
C LEU A 170 -1.83 -21.09 -6.01
N GLU A 171 -1.81 -22.02 -6.98
CA GLU A 171 -0.75 -23.03 -7.10
C GLU A 171 0.60 -22.48 -7.57
N ALA A 172 0.63 -21.22 -8.05
CA ALA A 172 1.83 -20.56 -8.54
C ALA A 172 2.35 -19.47 -7.59
N LEU A 173 1.82 -19.39 -6.36
CA LEU A 173 2.29 -18.45 -5.34
C LEU A 173 3.55 -19.02 -4.67
N GLU A 174 4.69 -18.38 -4.90
CA GLU A 174 6.00 -18.86 -4.42
C GLU A 174 6.50 -18.01 -3.26
N THR A 175 6.14 -16.72 -3.22
CA THR A 175 6.63 -15.73 -2.25
C THR A 175 5.51 -15.13 -1.42
N GLU A 176 5.85 -14.55 -0.26
CA GLU A 176 4.87 -13.79 0.55
C GLU A 176 4.39 -12.54 -0.22
N GLN A 177 5.26 -11.90 -1.02
CA GLN A 177 4.85 -10.91 -2.02
C GLN A 177 3.75 -11.42 -2.96
N ASP A 178 3.92 -12.60 -3.58
CA ASP A 178 2.89 -13.19 -4.46
C ASP A 178 1.56 -13.36 -3.71
N LYS A 179 1.63 -13.85 -2.48
CA LYS A 179 0.46 -14.09 -1.62
C LYS A 179 -0.27 -12.77 -1.33
N TRP A 180 0.42 -11.70 -0.96
CA TRP A 180 -0.20 -10.39 -0.78
C TRP A 180 -0.86 -9.87 -2.06
N LEU A 181 -0.14 -9.90 -3.18
CA LEU A 181 -0.69 -9.44 -4.47
C LEU A 181 -1.91 -10.25 -4.91
N TYR A 182 -1.90 -11.56 -4.63
CA TYR A 182 -3.04 -12.42 -4.83
C TYR A 182 -4.23 -11.98 -3.97
N LEU A 183 -4.03 -11.69 -2.68
CA LEU A 183 -5.11 -11.21 -1.81
C LEU A 183 -5.68 -9.87 -2.29
N PHE A 184 -4.84 -8.93 -2.73
CA PHE A 184 -5.30 -7.67 -3.30
C PHE A 184 -6.26 -7.89 -4.48
N LYS A 185 -5.97 -8.87 -5.34
CA LYS A 185 -6.77 -9.19 -6.52
C LYS A 185 -7.98 -10.06 -6.22
N ASN A 186 -7.86 -11.04 -5.32
CA ASN A 186 -8.76 -12.19 -5.25
C ASN A 186 -9.40 -12.44 -3.89
N LEU A 187 -9.01 -11.74 -2.81
CA LEU A 187 -9.50 -12.05 -1.45
C LEU A 187 -11.03 -12.16 -1.37
N HIS A 188 -11.75 -11.22 -1.98
CA HIS A 188 -13.22 -11.18 -1.99
C HIS A 188 -13.89 -12.36 -2.74
N ASN A 189 -13.12 -13.13 -3.52
CA ASN A 189 -13.59 -14.33 -4.21
C ASN A 189 -13.35 -15.61 -3.38
N LEU A 190 -12.52 -15.54 -2.34
CA LEU A 190 -12.27 -16.66 -1.43
C LEU A 190 -13.42 -16.79 -0.43
N ASN A 191 -13.73 -18.04 -0.05
CA ASN A 191 -14.71 -18.34 1.00
C ASN A 191 -14.06 -18.87 2.29
N LYS A 192 -12.78 -19.25 2.23
CA LYS A 192 -11.96 -19.72 3.35
C LYS A 192 -10.48 -19.45 3.06
N ARG A 193 -9.62 -19.50 4.08
CA ARG A 193 -8.16 -19.44 3.92
C ARG A 193 -7.65 -20.62 3.07
N PRO A 194 -6.99 -20.39 1.92
CA PRO A 194 -6.31 -21.44 1.18
C PRO A 194 -5.07 -21.94 1.92
N SER A 195 -4.66 -23.19 1.68
CA SER A 195 -3.51 -23.80 2.37
C SER A 195 -2.19 -23.09 2.07
N GLN A 196 -2.06 -22.45 0.91
CA GLN A 196 -0.87 -21.67 0.52
C GLN A 196 -0.62 -20.45 1.43
N PHE A 197 -1.62 -20.02 2.20
CA PHE A 197 -1.54 -18.92 3.17
C PHE A 197 -1.29 -19.47 4.58
N ASP A 198 -0.19 -20.18 4.78
CA ASP A 198 0.14 -20.88 6.04
C ASP A 198 1.09 -20.12 6.97
N SER A 199 1.73 -19.04 6.51
CA SER A 199 2.56 -18.20 7.35
C SER A 199 1.74 -17.55 8.46
N ASP A 200 2.39 -17.22 9.58
CA ASP A 200 1.70 -16.71 10.76
C ASP A 200 0.99 -15.38 10.53
N VAL A 201 1.53 -14.53 9.64
CA VAL A 201 0.86 -13.28 9.25
C VAL A 201 -0.48 -13.59 8.58
N PHE A 202 -0.53 -14.53 7.64
CA PHE A 202 -1.77 -14.84 6.94
C PHE A 202 -2.74 -15.63 7.81
N LYS A 203 -2.28 -16.57 8.65
CA LYS A 203 -3.15 -17.24 9.63
C LYS A 203 -3.91 -16.20 10.47
N ARG A 204 -3.19 -15.26 11.08
CA ARG A 204 -3.80 -14.19 11.88
C ARG A 204 -4.67 -13.23 11.06
N LEU A 205 -4.28 -12.90 9.82
CA LEU A 205 -5.09 -12.07 8.93
C LEU A 205 -6.45 -12.71 8.64
N PHE A 206 -6.48 -14.01 8.36
CA PHE A 206 -7.71 -14.75 8.05
C PHE A 206 -8.61 -15.02 9.27
N GLU A 207 -8.03 -14.97 10.47
CA GLU A 207 -8.76 -15.01 11.75
C GLU A 207 -9.26 -13.62 12.18
N ASP A 208 -8.80 -12.55 11.54
CA ASP A 208 -9.17 -11.19 11.85
C ASP A 208 -10.65 -10.91 11.51
N PRO A 209 -11.48 -10.49 12.48
CA PRO A 209 -12.88 -10.13 12.22
C PRO A 209 -13.03 -9.01 11.18
N LEU A 210 -11.98 -8.19 10.99
CA LEU A 210 -11.96 -7.11 10.00
C LEU A 210 -11.86 -7.63 8.56
N LEU A 211 -11.47 -8.90 8.34
CA LEU A 211 -11.37 -9.49 7.01
C LEU A 211 -12.72 -9.80 6.37
N GLN A 212 -13.81 -9.81 7.13
CA GLN A 212 -15.18 -10.09 6.64
C GLN A 212 -16.07 -8.84 6.71
N TRP A 213 -17.12 -8.81 5.89
CA TRP A 213 -18.15 -7.74 5.89
C TRP A 213 -19.07 -7.80 7.10
#